data_AF-A0A7C3ELI9-F1
#
_entry.id   AF-A0A7C3ELI9-F1
#
_cell.length_a   1.000
_cell.length_b   1.000
_cell.length_c   1.000
_cell.angle_alpha   90.00
_cell.angle_beta   90.00
_cell.angle_gamma   90.00
#
_symmetry.space_group_name_H-M   'P 1'
#
loop_
_entity.id
_entity.type
_entity.pdbx_description
1 polymer ?
#
loop_
_entity_poly.entity_id
_entity_poly.type
_entity_poly.pdbx_seq_one_letter_code
_entity_poly.pdbx_strand_id
1 'polypeptide(L)'
;MDLDAIKARIELRLGDITEAEVDAIINAANTDLILGAGVSGAIGRKGGKVIQDECDRIGMVPVGEAVVTSAGGLKAKYVIHAVSMEIGHFTSEENVALATRSALRRAEELKLRTVAFPAIGTGAAALAPEYSARAMLETIGRHLAAGSGLERIHIVLFKEDAFEAFREALEHVGEPRRPRRPRQGEG
;
A
#
# COMPACT_ATOMS: atom_id res chain seq x y z
N MET A 1 13.83 10.35 -17.64
CA MET A 1 12.68 9.75 -16.95
C MET A 1 11.52 10.70 -17.16
N ASP A 2 10.43 10.23 -17.74
CA ASP A 2 9.24 11.06 -17.96
C ASP A 2 8.39 11.04 -16.68
N LEU A 3 8.51 12.12 -15.89
CA LEU A 3 7.81 12.24 -14.61
C LEU A 3 6.30 12.37 -14.79
N ASP A 4 5.86 13.01 -15.88
CA ASP A 4 4.45 13.19 -16.17
C ASP A 4 3.79 11.87 -16.56
N ALA A 5 4.49 11.04 -17.35
CA ALA A 5 4.03 9.69 -17.66
C ALA A 5 3.93 8.78 -16.42
N ILE A 6 4.82 8.94 -15.44
CA ILE A 6 4.76 8.21 -14.16
C ILE A 6 3.57 8.69 -13.34
N LYS A 7 3.42 10.01 -13.17
CA LYS A 7 2.32 10.61 -12.41
C LYS A 7 0.96 10.27 -13.01
N ALA A 8 0.84 10.23 -14.34
CA ALA A 8 -0.39 9.86 -15.05
C ALA A 8 -0.88 8.43 -14.76
N ARG A 9 0.00 7.53 -14.25
CA ARG A 9 -0.37 6.16 -13.86
C ARG A 9 -0.82 6.06 -12.40
N ILE A 10 -0.66 7.12 -11.60
CA ILE A 10 -1.02 7.14 -10.18
C ILE A 10 -2.27 8.02 -10.00
N GLU A 11 -3.36 7.41 -9.54
CA GLU A 11 -4.63 8.10 -9.31
C GLU A 11 -4.98 8.08 -7.82
N LEU A 12 -5.09 9.25 -7.21
CA LEU A 12 -5.59 9.39 -5.85
C LEU A 12 -7.12 9.34 -5.85
N ARG A 13 -7.71 8.56 -4.93
CA ARG A 13 -9.16 8.43 -4.77
C ARG A 13 -9.52 8.49 -3.30
N LEU A 14 -10.56 9.26 -2.98
CA LEU A 14 -11.18 9.22 -1.66
C LEU A 14 -12.27 8.14 -1.67
N GLY A 15 -12.24 7.20 -0.72
CA GLY A 15 -13.29 6.18 -0.60
C GLY A 15 -12.85 4.86 0.05
N ASP A 16 -13.68 3.84 -0.14
CA ASP A 16 -13.45 2.48 0.35
C ASP A 16 -12.73 1.64 -0.71
N ILE A 17 -11.53 1.17 -0.38
CA ILE A 17 -10.72 0.33 -1.27
C ILE A 17 -11.41 -1.00 -1.63
N THR A 18 -12.32 -1.50 -0.80
CA THR A 18 -13.03 -2.74 -1.06
C THR A 18 -14.07 -2.61 -2.19
N GLU A 19 -14.33 -1.39 -2.66
CA GLU A 19 -15.16 -1.10 -3.85
C GLU A 19 -14.36 -1.01 -5.16
N ALA A 20 -13.03 -1.05 -5.10
CA ALA A 20 -12.17 -0.87 -6.26
C ALA A 20 -12.28 -2.04 -7.25
N GLU A 21 -12.54 -1.70 -8.51
CA GLU A 21 -12.56 -2.65 -9.63
C GLU A 21 -11.19 -2.64 -10.31
N VAL A 22 -10.29 -3.48 -9.79
CA VAL A 22 -8.90 -3.62 -10.22
C VAL A 22 -8.48 -5.08 -10.19
N ASP A 23 -7.33 -5.43 -10.76
CA ASP A 23 -6.85 -6.81 -10.69
C ASP A 23 -6.52 -7.23 -9.25
N ALA A 24 -5.90 -6.36 -8.45
CA ALA A 24 -5.68 -6.63 -7.03
C ALA A 24 -5.82 -5.39 -6.15
N ILE A 25 -6.38 -5.58 -4.95
CA ILE A 25 -6.26 -4.60 -3.88
C ILE A 25 -5.15 -5.01 -2.92
N ILE A 26 -4.49 -4.03 -2.33
CA ILE A 26 -3.48 -4.25 -1.30
C ILE A 26 -4.14 -4.14 0.07
N ASN A 27 -3.85 -5.12 0.93
CA ASN A 27 -4.18 -5.08 2.35
C ASN A 27 -2.94 -4.61 3.13
N ALA A 28 -3.10 -3.60 3.98
CA ALA A 28 -2.08 -3.25 4.98
C ALA A 28 -2.14 -4.26 6.13
N ALA A 29 -1.22 -5.22 6.13
CA ALA A 29 -1.26 -6.40 6.98
C ALA A 29 -0.25 -6.34 8.14
N ASN A 30 -0.55 -7.14 9.17
CA ASN A 30 0.38 -7.50 10.24
C ASN A 30 1.03 -8.86 9.95
N THR A 31 2.07 -9.20 10.71
CA THR A 31 2.83 -10.46 10.57
C THR A 31 1.99 -11.72 10.68
N ASP A 32 0.91 -11.68 11.43
CA ASP A 32 0.01 -12.83 11.67
C ASP A 32 -1.10 -12.94 10.61
N LEU A 33 -1.13 -12.01 9.64
CA LEU A 33 -2.16 -11.93 8.60
C LEU A 33 -3.60 -11.95 9.13
N ILE A 34 -3.82 -11.35 10.31
CA ILE A 34 -5.16 -11.27 10.91
C ILE A 34 -5.92 -10.07 10.35
N LEU A 35 -7.06 -10.31 9.71
CA LEU A 35 -7.95 -9.30 9.13
C LEU A 35 -8.89 -8.70 10.20
N GLY A 36 -8.31 -8.12 11.25
CA GLY A 36 -9.05 -7.73 12.46
C GLY A 36 -9.69 -6.34 12.43
N ALA A 37 -9.01 -5.33 11.87
CA ALA A 37 -9.43 -3.94 11.99
C ALA A 37 -8.98 -3.08 10.80
N GLY A 38 -9.45 -1.82 10.77
CA GLY A 38 -9.11 -0.86 9.71
C GLY A 38 -9.44 -1.40 8.31
N VAL A 39 -8.53 -1.13 7.37
CA VAL A 39 -8.65 -1.65 5.99
C VAL A 39 -8.65 -3.19 5.95
N SER A 40 -7.83 -3.83 6.78
CA SER A 40 -7.76 -5.29 6.85
C SER A 40 -9.09 -5.93 7.25
N GLY A 41 -9.73 -5.37 8.28
CA GLY A 41 -11.06 -5.79 8.71
C GLY A 41 -12.15 -5.49 7.68
N ALA A 42 -12.06 -4.38 6.95
CA ALA A 42 -13.00 -4.08 5.86
C ALA A 42 -12.90 -5.11 4.72
N ILE A 43 -11.67 -5.44 4.31
CA ILE A 43 -11.38 -6.49 3.33
C ILE A 43 -11.94 -7.84 3.80
N GLY A 44 -11.70 -8.23 5.06
CA GLY A 44 -12.18 -9.49 5.60
C GLY A 44 -13.71 -9.59 5.66
N ARG A 45 -14.38 -8.51 6.10
CA ARG A 45 -15.85 -8.46 6.14
C ARG A 45 -16.49 -8.56 4.76
N LYS A 46 -15.95 -7.88 3.76
CA LYS A 46 -16.57 -7.83 2.43
C LYS A 46 -16.13 -8.97 1.52
N GLY A 47 -14.87 -9.37 1.58
CA GLY A 47 -14.34 -10.51 0.85
C GLY A 47 -14.75 -11.85 1.44
N GLY A 48 -15.12 -11.88 2.71
CA GLY A 48 -15.61 -13.08 3.40
C GLY A 48 -14.50 -13.95 3.97
N LYS A 49 -14.92 -14.98 4.72
CA LYS A 49 -14.04 -15.85 5.52
C LYS A 49 -12.93 -16.54 4.71
N VAL A 50 -13.15 -16.79 3.42
CA VAL A 50 -12.18 -17.44 2.54
C VAL A 50 -10.81 -16.76 2.54
N ILE A 51 -10.77 -15.43 2.65
CA ILE A 51 -9.51 -14.68 2.69
C ILE A 51 -8.73 -14.98 3.97
N GLN A 52 -9.41 -14.96 5.13
CA GLN A 52 -8.78 -15.32 6.40
C GLN A 52 -8.34 -16.78 6.39
N ASP A 53 -9.14 -17.69 5.82
CA ASP A 53 -8.78 -19.12 5.73
C ASP A 53 -7.54 -19.37 4.88
N GLU A 54 -7.31 -18.56 3.84
CA GLU A 54 -6.08 -18.59 3.05
C GLU A 54 -4.90 -17.99 3.81
N CYS A 55 -5.10 -16.87 4.52
CA CYS A 55 -4.09 -16.29 5.41
C CYS A 55 -3.65 -17.28 6.50
N ASP A 56 -4.59 -17.97 7.13
CA ASP A 56 -4.30 -18.97 8.18
C ASP A 56 -3.49 -20.15 7.64
N ARG A 57 -3.71 -20.54 6.38
CA ARG A 57 -2.90 -21.57 5.70
C ARG A 57 -1.49 -21.09 5.35
N ILE A 58 -1.33 -19.82 5.02
CA ILE A 58 -0.03 -19.21 4.74
C ILE A 58 0.79 -19.09 6.03
N GLY A 59 0.15 -18.71 7.14
CA GLY A 59 0.81 -18.50 8.42
C GLY A 59 1.56 -17.16 8.49
N MET A 60 2.55 -17.09 9.37
CA MET A 60 3.26 -15.85 9.66
C MET A 60 4.13 -15.39 8.47
N VAL A 61 4.13 -14.08 8.22
CA VAL A 61 4.91 -13.44 7.16
C VAL A 61 5.76 -12.31 7.75
N PRO A 62 7.07 -12.23 7.45
CA PRO A 62 7.94 -11.18 7.97
C PRO A 62 7.53 -9.77 7.52
N VAL A 63 7.86 -8.76 8.34
CA VAL A 63 7.73 -7.36 7.95
C VAL A 63 8.56 -7.07 6.69
N GLY A 64 7.96 -6.32 5.76
CA GLY A 64 8.56 -5.98 4.48
C GLY A 64 8.27 -6.98 3.37
N GLU A 65 7.63 -8.11 3.66
CA GLU A 65 7.19 -9.09 2.65
C GLU A 65 5.71 -8.92 2.28
N ALA A 66 5.31 -9.61 1.21
CA ALA A 66 3.92 -9.67 0.79
C ALA A 66 3.51 -11.06 0.28
N VAL A 67 2.27 -11.44 0.52
CA VAL A 67 1.64 -12.68 0.06
C VAL A 67 0.32 -12.42 -0.65
N VAL A 68 -0.17 -13.41 -1.41
CA VAL A 68 -1.35 -13.27 -2.26
C VAL A 68 -2.40 -14.28 -1.83
N THR A 69 -3.65 -13.84 -1.79
CA THR A 69 -4.85 -14.66 -1.60
C THR A 69 -5.86 -14.38 -2.71
N SER A 70 -6.88 -15.23 -2.81
CA SER A 70 -8.10 -14.93 -3.55
C SER A 70 -8.82 -13.74 -2.91
N ALA A 71 -9.62 -13.02 -3.70
CA ALA A 71 -10.35 -11.85 -3.21
C ALA A 71 -11.75 -12.16 -2.65
N GLY A 72 -12.16 -13.43 -2.64
CA GLY A 72 -13.49 -13.85 -2.20
C GLY A 72 -14.62 -13.04 -2.87
N GLY A 73 -15.45 -12.38 -2.06
CA GLY A 73 -16.58 -11.55 -2.51
C GLY A 73 -16.25 -10.14 -3.01
N LEU A 74 -14.97 -9.75 -3.09
CA LEU A 74 -14.57 -8.42 -3.58
C LEU A 74 -14.67 -8.34 -5.12
N LYS A 75 -14.69 -7.11 -5.65
CA LYS A 75 -14.64 -6.86 -7.11
C LYS A 75 -13.26 -7.14 -7.71
N ALA A 76 -12.20 -7.07 -6.90
CA ALA A 76 -10.86 -7.40 -7.34
C ALA A 76 -10.67 -8.90 -7.51
N LYS A 77 -9.64 -9.32 -8.24
CA LYS A 77 -9.35 -10.74 -8.47
C LYS A 77 -8.49 -11.32 -7.33
N TYR A 78 -7.57 -10.51 -6.80
CA TYR A 78 -6.65 -10.89 -5.74
C TYR A 78 -6.63 -9.88 -4.60
N VAL A 79 -6.22 -10.35 -3.41
CA VAL A 79 -5.74 -9.49 -2.33
C VAL A 79 -4.24 -9.74 -2.13
N ILE A 80 -3.45 -8.68 -2.16
CA ILE A 80 -2.02 -8.72 -1.86
C ILE A 80 -1.83 -8.17 -0.43
N HIS A 81 -1.43 -9.03 0.49
CA HIS A 81 -1.22 -8.69 1.91
C HIS A 81 0.20 -8.18 2.09
N ALA A 82 0.35 -6.87 2.22
CA ALA A 82 1.64 -6.20 2.39
C ALA A 82 1.91 -6.00 3.88
N VAL A 83 2.91 -6.71 4.43
CA VAL A 83 3.18 -6.71 5.88
C VAL A 83 4.06 -5.54 6.24
N SER A 84 3.49 -4.54 6.92
CA SER A 84 4.21 -3.33 7.33
C SER A 84 4.49 -3.26 8.84
N MET A 85 3.94 -4.15 9.65
CA MET A 85 4.06 -4.10 11.11
C MET A 85 3.88 -5.45 11.78
N GLU A 86 4.34 -5.55 13.02
CA GLU A 86 3.92 -6.59 13.98
C GLU A 86 2.71 -6.09 14.78
N ILE A 87 1.86 -7.00 15.25
CA ILE A 87 0.74 -6.62 16.13
C ILE A 87 1.30 -5.95 17.40
N GLY A 88 0.72 -4.81 17.79
CA GLY A 88 1.12 -4.06 18.99
C GLY A 88 2.34 -3.16 18.82
N HIS A 89 2.94 -3.07 17.63
CA HIS A 89 4.13 -2.26 17.37
C HIS A 89 3.87 -1.14 16.37
N PHE A 90 4.60 -0.03 16.47
CA PHE A 90 4.57 1.02 15.46
C PHE A 90 5.39 0.63 14.22
N THR A 91 4.97 1.12 13.06
CA THR A 91 5.73 0.94 11.82
C THR A 91 6.71 2.09 11.58
N SER A 92 7.57 1.94 10.57
CA SER A 92 8.50 2.96 10.10
C SER A 92 8.27 3.24 8.61
N GLU A 93 8.75 4.39 8.13
CA GLU A 93 8.77 4.68 6.68
C GLU A 93 9.51 3.60 5.88
N GLU A 94 10.55 3.01 6.47
CA GLU A 94 11.31 1.93 5.84
C GLU A 94 10.44 0.69 5.66
N ASN A 95 9.73 0.26 6.71
CA ASN A 95 8.83 -0.88 6.64
C ASN A 95 7.69 -0.66 5.62
N VAL A 96 7.14 0.55 5.55
CA VAL A 96 6.15 0.92 4.54
C VAL A 96 6.73 0.82 3.13
N ALA A 97 7.94 1.31 2.90
CA ALA A 97 8.62 1.20 1.62
C ALA A 97 8.93 -0.26 1.23
N LEU A 98 9.37 -1.08 2.19
CA LEU A 98 9.59 -2.52 1.99
C LEU A 98 8.28 -3.23 1.59
N ALA A 99 7.22 -3.03 2.37
CA ALA A 99 5.90 -3.64 2.12
C ALA A 99 5.32 -3.20 0.77
N THR A 100 5.43 -1.92 0.43
CA THR A 100 4.98 -1.37 -0.86
C THR A 100 5.72 -2.03 -2.03
N ARG A 101 7.05 -2.13 -1.95
CA ARG A 101 7.87 -2.78 -2.98
C ARG A 101 7.51 -4.25 -3.15
N SER A 102 7.31 -4.97 -2.04
CA SER A 102 6.94 -6.39 -2.08
C SER A 102 5.55 -6.59 -2.69
N ALA A 103 4.59 -5.70 -2.42
CA ALA A 103 3.28 -5.74 -3.06
C ALA A 103 3.37 -5.51 -4.59
N LEU A 104 4.16 -4.51 -5.02
CA LEU A 104 4.42 -4.25 -6.44
C LEU A 104 5.08 -5.46 -7.12
N ARG A 105 6.05 -6.10 -6.46
CA ARG A 105 6.68 -7.34 -6.94
C ARG A 105 5.66 -8.45 -7.16
N ARG A 106 4.75 -8.68 -6.21
CA ARG A 106 3.67 -9.68 -6.37
C ARG A 106 2.73 -9.34 -7.53
N ALA A 107 2.45 -8.07 -7.75
CA ALA A 107 1.63 -7.63 -8.88
C ALA A 107 2.31 -7.93 -10.23
N GLU A 108 3.63 -7.73 -10.34
CA GLU A 108 4.38 -8.08 -11.56
C GLU A 108 4.46 -9.61 -11.77
N GLU A 109 4.68 -10.39 -10.70
CA GLU A 109 4.71 -11.86 -10.76
C GLU A 109 3.39 -12.44 -11.32
N LEU A 110 2.26 -11.83 -10.94
CA LEU A 110 0.93 -12.16 -11.42
C LEU A 110 0.57 -11.51 -12.76
N LYS A 111 1.46 -10.67 -13.32
CA LYS A 111 1.25 -9.91 -14.56
C LYS A 111 -0.02 -9.05 -14.52
N LEU A 112 -0.27 -8.42 -13.37
CA LEU A 112 -1.43 -7.54 -13.20
C LEU A 112 -1.24 -6.23 -13.95
N ARG A 113 -2.34 -5.57 -14.31
CA ARG A 113 -2.35 -4.27 -15.00
C ARG A 113 -2.85 -3.17 -14.10
N THR A 114 -3.71 -3.49 -13.13
CA THR A 114 -4.32 -2.50 -12.22
C THR A 114 -4.25 -2.95 -10.78
N VAL A 115 -3.84 -2.04 -9.89
CA VAL A 115 -3.82 -2.29 -8.44
C VAL A 115 -4.34 -1.10 -7.65
N ALA A 116 -4.89 -1.35 -6.47
CA ALA A 116 -5.29 -0.31 -5.53
C ALA A 116 -4.56 -0.47 -4.19
N PHE A 117 -3.94 0.60 -3.71
CA PHE A 117 -3.23 0.68 -2.43
C PHE A 117 -4.03 1.52 -1.43
N PRO A 118 -4.08 1.12 -0.14
CA PRO A 118 -4.48 2.00 0.95
C PRO A 118 -3.27 2.84 1.42
N ALA A 119 -3.46 3.74 2.37
CA ALA A 119 -2.34 4.37 3.08
C ALA A 119 -1.66 3.37 4.05
N ILE A 120 -0.70 2.59 3.55
CA ILE A 120 0.02 1.57 4.33
C ILE A 120 0.75 2.22 5.51
N GLY A 121 0.64 1.60 6.69
CA GLY A 121 1.29 2.06 7.91
C GLY A 121 0.55 3.17 8.66
N THR A 122 -0.55 3.69 8.11
CA THR A 122 -1.43 4.61 8.85
C THR A 122 -2.44 3.84 9.72
N GLY A 123 -3.18 4.57 10.57
CA GLY A 123 -4.17 3.97 11.46
C GLY A 123 -3.52 3.16 12.59
N ALA A 124 -3.73 1.84 12.59
CA ALA A 124 -3.27 0.97 13.68
C ALA A 124 -1.73 0.96 13.87
N ALA A 125 -0.96 1.21 12.82
CA ALA A 125 0.51 1.27 12.89
C ALA A 125 1.07 2.66 13.26
N ALA A 126 0.18 3.65 13.47
CA ALA A 126 0.45 4.99 13.97
C ALA A 126 1.49 5.83 13.20
N LEU A 127 1.80 5.50 11.93
CA LEU A 127 2.60 6.39 11.10
C LEU A 127 1.76 7.56 10.57
N ALA A 128 2.30 8.77 10.65
CA ALA A 128 1.64 9.95 10.10
C ALA A 128 1.44 9.82 8.58
N PRO A 129 0.31 10.28 8.02
CA PRO A 129 -0.01 10.11 6.59
C PRO A 129 1.07 10.66 5.65
N GLU A 130 1.76 11.74 6.00
CA GLU A 130 2.81 12.37 5.18
C GLU A 130 4.03 11.44 5.01
N TYR A 131 4.38 10.71 6.08
CA TYR A 131 5.47 9.75 6.05
C TYR A 131 5.09 8.49 5.26
N SER A 132 3.84 8.03 5.39
CA SER A 132 3.30 6.95 4.56
C SER A 132 3.30 7.34 3.07
N ALA A 133 2.73 8.50 2.76
CA ALA A 133 2.61 9.05 1.41
C ALA A 133 3.97 9.13 0.72
N ARG A 134 4.96 9.73 1.38
CA ARG A 134 6.33 9.82 0.86
C ARG A 134 6.93 8.44 0.59
N ALA A 135 6.89 7.55 1.57
CA ALA A 135 7.50 6.22 1.44
C ALA A 135 6.87 5.41 0.30
N MET A 136 5.54 5.43 0.21
CA MET A 136 4.79 4.71 -0.81
C MET A 136 5.03 5.29 -2.20
N LEU A 137 4.82 6.59 -2.39
CA LEU A 137 4.87 7.23 -3.70
C LEU A 137 6.29 7.28 -4.27
N GLU A 138 7.33 7.45 -3.43
CA GLU A 138 8.72 7.28 -3.89
C GLU A 138 8.98 5.85 -4.39
N THR A 139 8.48 4.85 -3.67
CA THR A 139 8.67 3.44 -4.02
C THR A 139 7.94 3.09 -5.31
N ILE A 140 6.69 3.53 -5.44
CA ILE A 140 5.86 3.36 -6.65
C ILE A 140 6.53 4.08 -7.84
N GLY A 141 6.95 5.33 -7.68
CA GLY A 141 7.59 6.09 -8.75
C GLY A 141 8.86 5.41 -9.27
N ARG A 142 9.71 4.89 -8.37
CA ARG A 142 10.90 4.11 -8.77
C ARG A 142 10.54 2.81 -9.49
N HIS A 143 9.52 2.10 -9.02
CA HIS A 143 9.04 0.87 -9.65
C HIS A 143 8.54 1.12 -11.08
N LEU A 144 7.71 2.15 -11.26
CA LEU A 144 7.19 2.53 -12.57
C LEU A 144 8.32 2.97 -13.52
N ALA A 145 9.29 3.73 -13.01
CA ALA A 145 10.46 4.17 -13.78
C ALA A 145 11.39 3.03 -14.22
N ALA A 146 11.41 1.93 -13.48
CA ALA A 146 12.23 0.76 -13.79
C ALA A 146 11.65 -0.15 -14.90
N GLY A 147 10.45 0.17 -15.41
CA GLY A 147 9.75 -0.65 -16.40
C GLY A 147 8.78 -1.61 -15.73
N SER A 148 7.55 -1.15 -15.51
CA SER A 148 6.46 -1.90 -14.87
C SER A 148 5.33 -2.20 -15.85
N GLY A 149 4.70 -3.37 -15.72
CA GLY A 149 3.49 -3.75 -16.46
C GLY A 149 2.19 -3.09 -15.95
N LEU A 150 2.24 -2.39 -14.82
CA LEU A 150 1.06 -1.80 -14.16
C LEU A 150 0.58 -0.52 -14.86
N GLU A 151 -0.50 -0.59 -15.61
CA GLU A 151 -1.04 0.57 -16.33
C GLU A 151 -1.65 1.62 -15.40
N ARG A 152 -2.21 1.18 -14.27
CA ARG A 152 -2.84 2.09 -13.31
C ARG A 152 -2.67 1.63 -11.87
N ILE A 153 -2.29 2.56 -11.01
CA ILE A 153 -2.18 2.39 -9.57
C ILE A 153 -3.13 3.39 -8.92
N HIS A 154 -4.15 2.89 -8.23
CA HIS A 154 -4.99 3.72 -7.38
C HIS A 154 -4.41 3.81 -5.97
N ILE A 155 -4.36 5.01 -5.42
CA ILE A 155 -4.20 5.19 -3.97
C ILE A 155 -5.58 5.55 -3.42
N VAL A 156 -6.22 4.61 -2.73
CA VAL A 156 -7.57 4.76 -2.20
C VAL A 156 -7.48 5.10 -0.72
N LEU A 157 -7.91 6.30 -0.38
CA LEU A 157 -7.73 6.92 0.93
C LEU A 157 -9.09 7.11 1.58
N PHE A 158 -9.23 6.61 2.80
CA PHE A 158 -10.52 6.65 3.49
C PHE A 158 -10.80 7.98 4.17
N LYS A 159 -9.75 8.74 4.49
CA LYS A 159 -9.84 10.03 5.18
C LYS A 159 -9.23 11.14 4.34
N GLU A 160 -9.78 12.34 4.48
CA GLU A 160 -9.36 13.55 3.77
C GLU A 160 -7.95 14.00 4.17
N ASP A 161 -7.56 13.86 5.43
CA ASP A 161 -6.20 14.22 5.90
C ASP A 161 -5.12 13.40 5.18
N ALA A 162 -5.34 12.09 5.05
CA ALA A 162 -4.49 11.22 4.27
C ALA A 162 -4.55 11.58 2.78
N PHE A 163 -5.73 11.91 2.24
CA PHE A 163 -5.86 12.33 0.84
C PHE A 163 -4.99 13.55 0.52
N GLU A 164 -5.04 14.57 1.35
CA GLU A 164 -4.23 15.77 1.17
C GLU A 164 -2.73 15.49 1.30
N ALA A 165 -2.32 14.68 2.27
CA ALA A 165 -0.91 14.29 2.43
C ALA A 165 -0.37 13.54 1.19
N PHE A 166 -1.16 12.65 0.61
CA PHE A 166 -0.78 11.97 -0.64
C PHE A 166 -0.83 12.88 -1.86
N ARG A 167 -1.75 13.84 -1.91
CA ARG A 167 -1.82 14.85 -2.97
C ARG A 167 -0.56 15.71 -2.99
N GLU A 168 -0.15 16.24 -1.85
CA GLU A 168 1.10 17.01 -1.72
C GLU A 168 2.32 16.16 -2.09
N ALA A 169 2.42 14.94 -1.57
CA ALA A 169 3.55 14.07 -1.88
C ALA A 169 3.63 13.67 -3.37
N LEU A 170 2.50 13.55 -4.07
CA LEU A 170 2.45 13.20 -5.49
C LEU A 170 3.10 14.26 -6.39
N GLU A 171 3.06 15.53 -5.99
CA GLU A 171 3.69 16.63 -6.73
C GLU A 171 5.21 16.42 -6.90
N HIS A 172 5.85 15.73 -5.94
CA HIS A 172 7.29 15.50 -5.89
C HIS A 172 7.72 14.10 -6.38
N VAL A 173 6.79 13.29 -6.91
CA VAL A 173 7.10 11.91 -7.33
C VAL A 173 8.08 11.88 -8.50
N GLY A 174 9.12 11.07 -8.33
CA GLY A 174 10.19 10.87 -9.31
C GLY A 174 11.24 11.99 -9.34
N GLU A 175 11.09 13.02 -8.50
CA GLU A 175 12.16 14.00 -8.27
C GLU A 175 13.33 13.38 -7.47
N PRO A 176 14.57 13.86 -7.64
CA PRO A 176 15.68 13.49 -6.79
C PRO A 176 15.38 13.84 -5.33
N ARG A 177 15.68 12.93 -4.39
CA ARG A 177 15.50 13.19 -2.96
C ARG A 177 16.19 14.50 -2.57
N ARG A 178 15.42 15.48 -2.13
CA ARG A 178 16.00 16.59 -1.37
C ARG A 178 16.52 16.04 -0.04
N PRO A 179 17.74 16.39 0.38
CA PRO A 179 18.25 15.97 1.67
C PRO A 179 17.28 16.41 2.75
N ARG A 180 16.99 15.52 3.71
CA ARG A 180 16.19 15.87 4.89
C ARG A 180 16.86 17.08 5.54
N ARG A 181 16.15 18.20 5.66
CA ARG A 181 16.63 19.29 6.52
C ARG A 181 16.81 18.67 7.92
N PRO A 182 17.98 18.81 8.56
CA PRO A 182 18.12 18.39 9.94
C PRO A 182 17.04 19.07 10.76
N ARG A 183 16.37 18.31 11.65
CA ARG A 183 15.45 18.91 12.63
C ARG A 183 16.28 19.92 13.42
N GLN A 184 15.96 21.21 13.30
CA GLN A 184 16.53 22.21 14.19
C GLN A 184 15.96 21.98 15.58
N GLY A 185 16.83 21.72 16.56
CA GLY A 185 16.53 21.84 17.98
C GLY A 185 16.29 20.55 18.74
N GLU A 186 17.38 19.88 19.17
CA GLU A 186 17.50 19.38 20.55
C GLU A 186 18.89 19.81 21.05
N GLY A 187 18.89 20.90 21.83
CA GLY A 187 20.04 21.54 22.44
C GLY A 187 19.55 22.61 23.40
#